data_AF-A0AAV4FAU7-F1
#
_entry.id   AF-A0AAV4FAU7-F1
#
_cell.length_a   1.000
_cell.length_b   1.000
_cell.length_c   1.000
_cell.angle_alpha   90.00
_cell.angle_beta   90.00
_cell.angle_gamma   90.00
#
_symmetry.space_group_name_H-M   'P 1'
#
loop_
_entity.id
_entity.type
_entity.pdbx_description
1 polymer ?
#
loop_
_entity_poly.entity_id
_entity_poly.type
_entity_poly.pdbx_seq_one_letter_code
_entity_poly.pdbx_strand_id
1 'polypeptide(L)'
;MMETTGIKTIAIGIGKGADMDEVKSIASNPNLVFNVSSFQALENVTDALVTDICEVTRPPPPVTKPPPTVTPTIVIPSGTGCSVKEAMLNGEIHRVVINCNTKRILPEAICTVYRITDGGWPFPVTASTEYKHTKQGSTFRSYCRMTISLSELRAGNNTFMVYLYPNTTGGMRLVNATIPTKSVRLAFPQVTHRCPPSLLDDYLCGKPTRCDCKVVSQGRPRGRAAWYTGGITEHGDPLVITYDSRKPGVMYTCEGVSLLGRSFGSTLKIETETKCG
;
A
#
# COMPACT_ATOMS: atom_id res chain seq x y z
N MET A 1 -26.01 28.30 7.69
CA MET A 1 -25.42 29.60 8.09
C MET A 1 -24.53 29.37 9.31
N MET A 2 -23.20 29.48 9.14
CA MET A 2 -22.18 29.31 10.18
C MET A 2 -21.86 30.63 10.92
N GLU A 3 -22.85 31.52 11.06
CA GLU A 3 -22.64 32.91 11.52
C GLU A 3 -22.67 33.07 13.06
N THR A 4 -22.84 32.00 13.85
CA THR A 4 -23.06 32.10 15.31
C THR A 4 -22.01 31.40 16.18
N THR A 5 -20.98 30.82 15.58
CA THR A 5 -19.80 30.33 16.29
C THR A 5 -18.64 31.17 15.80
N GLY A 6 -17.80 31.75 16.66
CA GLY A 6 -16.66 32.61 16.30
C GLY A 6 -15.56 31.91 15.48
N ILE A 7 -15.94 31.30 14.36
CA ILE A 7 -15.17 30.54 13.41
C ILE A 7 -14.94 31.47 12.22
N LYS A 8 -13.67 31.79 11.97
CA LYS A 8 -13.22 32.55 10.81
C LYS A 8 -12.95 31.56 9.68
N THR A 9 -13.81 31.55 8.67
CA THR A 9 -13.70 30.67 7.51
C THR A 9 -12.93 31.37 6.39
N ILE A 10 -11.92 30.69 5.87
CA ILE A 10 -11.08 31.14 4.75
C ILE A 10 -11.34 30.21 3.57
N ALA A 11 -11.59 30.76 2.38
CA ALA A 11 -11.95 29.99 1.20
C ALA A 11 -10.96 30.20 0.05
N ILE A 12 -10.55 29.11 -0.62
CA ILE A 12 -9.55 29.13 -1.69
C ILE A 12 -10.12 28.43 -2.93
N GLY A 13 -10.30 29.18 -4.02
CA GLY A 13 -10.65 28.66 -5.35
C GLY A 13 -9.40 28.36 -6.17
N ILE A 14 -9.33 27.16 -6.76
CA ILE A 14 -8.16 26.71 -7.55
C ILE A 14 -8.55 26.47 -9.01
N GLY A 15 -7.88 27.17 -9.93
CA GLY A 15 -8.05 27.03 -11.37
C GLY A 15 -9.23 27.80 -11.94
N LYS A 16 -9.29 27.89 -13.28
CA LYS A 16 -10.31 28.67 -14.00
C LYS A 16 -11.74 28.11 -13.90
N GLY A 17 -11.89 26.89 -13.42
CA GLY A 17 -13.19 26.24 -13.21
C GLY A 17 -13.75 26.40 -11.80
N ALA A 18 -13.06 27.12 -10.90
CA ALA A 18 -13.58 27.40 -9.58
C ALA A 18 -14.71 28.44 -9.66
N ASP A 19 -15.88 28.11 -9.10
CA ASP A 19 -16.98 29.05 -8.97
C ASP A 19 -16.67 30.04 -7.83
N MET A 20 -16.22 31.23 -8.22
CA MET A 20 -15.82 32.24 -7.25
C MET A 20 -16.99 32.84 -6.48
N ASP A 21 -18.23 32.67 -6.93
CA ASP A 21 -19.41 33.13 -6.18
C ASP A 21 -19.75 32.13 -5.07
N GLU A 22 -19.58 30.83 -5.32
CA GLU A 22 -19.63 29.80 -4.27
C GLU A 22 -18.49 30.00 -3.25
N VAL A 23 -17.25 30.20 -3.72
CA VAL A 23 -16.08 30.39 -2.82
C VAL A 23 -16.26 31.60 -1.92
N LYS A 24 -16.80 32.72 -2.44
CA LYS A 24 -17.13 33.91 -1.62
C LYS A 24 -18.21 33.64 -0.59
N SER A 25 -19.20 32.80 -0.91
CA SER A 25 -20.31 32.48 0.01
C SER A 25 -19.87 31.66 1.23
N ILE A 26 -18.74 30.95 1.11
CA ILE A 26 -18.16 30.12 2.17
C ILE A 26 -17.24 30.95 3.09
N ALA A 27 -16.51 31.93 2.54
CA ALA A 27 -15.60 32.76 3.32
C ALA A 27 -16.36 33.68 4.28
N SER A 28 -15.84 33.80 5.51
CA SER A 28 -16.44 34.71 6.51
C SER A 28 -16.21 36.19 6.21
N ASN A 29 -15.27 36.52 5.32
CA ASN A 29 -14.99 37.89 4.90
C ASN A 29 -14.47 37.88 3.45
N PRO A 30 -14.85 38.86 2.61
CA PRO A 30 -14.33 39.02 1.24
C PRO A 30 -12.80 39.05 1.14
N ASN A 31 -12.10 39.54 2.17
CA ASN A 31 -10.64 39.59 2.23
C ASN A 31 -10.00 38.22 2.50
N LEU A 32 -10.79 37.21 2.87
CA LEU A 32 -10.36 35.83 3.12
C LEU A 32 -10.72 34.90 1.96
N VAL A 33 -10.91 35.47 0.77
CA VAL A 33 -11.16 34.74 -0.47
C VAL A 33 -9.90 34.79 -1.30
N PHE A 34 -9.33 33.61 -1.57
CA PHE A 34 -8.14 33.50 -2.41
C PHE A 34 -8.49 32.77 -3.71
N ASN A 35 -8.03 33.32 -4.83
CA ASN A 35 -8.12 32.67 -6.13
C ASN A 35 -6.73 32.37 -6.64
N VAL A 36 -6.44 31.10 -6.89
CA VAL A 36 -5.13 30.63 -7.36
C VAL A 36 -5.28 29.90 -8.67
N SER A 37 -4.35 30.13 -9.60
CA SER A 37 -4.46 29.64 -10.98
C SER A 37 -4.19 28.14 -11.13
N SER A 38 -3.50 27.50 -10.17
CA SER A 38 -3.16 26.08 -10.16
C SER A 38 -2.74 25.61 -8.76
N PHE A 39 -2.68 24.30 -8.54
CA PHE A 39 -2.23 23.73 -7.27
C PHE A 39 -0.79 24.15 -6.90
N GLN A 40 0.08 24.34 -7.88
CA GLN A 40 1.46 24.78 -7.66
C GLN A 40 1.52 26.25 -7.22
N ALA A 41 0.56 27.08 -7.63
CA ALA A 41 0.49 28.49 -7.25
C ALA A 41 -0.02 28.72 -5.82
N LEU A 42 -0.51 27.68 -5.12
CA LEU A 42 -0.89 27.81 -3.70
C LEU A 42 0.29 28.20 -2.81
N GLU A 43 1.50 27.79 -3.17
CA GLU A 43 2.72 28.14 -2.41
C GLU A 43 2.83 29.66 -2.22
N ASN A 44 2.43 30.45 -3.22
CA ASN A 44 2.52 31.92 -3.19
C ASN A 44 1.47 32.61 -2.30
N VAL A 45 0.44 31.88 -1.85
CA VAL A 45 -0.66 32.41 -1.03
C VAL A 45 -0.55 31.97 0.44
N THR A 46 0.31 30.99 0.72
CA THR A 46 0.48 30.44 2.07
C THR A 46 0.96 31.48 3.09
N ASP A 47 1.86 32.39 2.73
CA ASP A 47 2.38 33.42 3.65
C ASP A 47 1.31 34.44 4.07
N ALA A 48 0.45 34.84 3.12
CA ALA A 48 -0.68 35.73 3.39
C ALA A 48 -1.72 35.05 4.30
N LEU A 49 -1.99 33.77 4.05
CA LEU A 49 -2.92 32.96 4.85
C LEU A 49 -2.46 32.81 6.31
N VAL A 50 -1.17 32.55 6.52
CA VAL A 50 -0.58 32.39 7.85
C VAL A 50 -0.65 33.69 8.65
N THR A 51 -0.45 34.83 8.00
CA THR A 51 -0.52 36.16 8.64
C THR A 51 -1.93 36.43 9.18
N ASP A 52 -2.95 36.19 8.36
CA ASP A 52 -4.36 36.44 8.72
C ASP A 52 -4.92 35.50 9.79
N ILE A 53 -4.35 34.28 9.92
CA ILE A 53 -4.68 33.32 10.97
C ILE A 53 -4.04 33.74 12.30
N CYS A 54 -2.80 34.24 12.27
CA CYS A 54 -2.03 34.56 13.46
C CYS A 54 -2.49 35.85 14.17
N GLU A 55 -3.14 36.79 13.49
CA GLU A 55 -3.68 38.02 14.11
C GLU A 55 -4.90 37.81 15.01
N VAL A 56 -5.49 36.59 15.03
CA VAL A 56 -6.64 36.27 15.89
C VAL A 56 -6.18 35.90 17.30
N THR A 57 -5.48 36.77 18.01
CA THR A 57 -5.28 36.60 19.47
C THR A 57 -5.35 37.93 20.24
N ARG A 58 -6.21 37.92 21.27
CA ARG A 58 -6.42 38.97 22.28
C ARG A 58 -5.07 39.49 22.82
N PRO A 59 -4.91 40.80 23.13
CA PRO A 59 -3.66 41.29 23.69
C PRO A 59 -3.34 40.57 25.01
N PRO A 60 -2.12 40.05 25.19
CA PRO A 60 -1.72 39.39 26.43
C PRO A 60 -1.60 40.42 27.58
N PRO A 61 -1.84 40.00 28.84
CA PRO A 61 -1.54 40.85 30.00
C PRO A 61 -0.07 41.27 29.98
N PRO A 62 0.31 42.41 30.61
CA PRO A 62 1.67 42.92 30.56
C PRO A 62 2.66 41.92 31.18
N VAL A 63 3.39 41.19 30.34
CA VAL A 63 4.41 40.23 30.75
C VAL A 63 5.73 40.97 30.94
N THR A 64 6.25 40.91 32.17
CA THR A 64 7.64 41.21 32.52
C THR A 64 8.58 40.34 31.67
N LYS A 65 9.44 41.00 30.86
CA LYS A 65 10.55 40.48 30.04
C LYS A 65 10.39 39.02 29.54
N PRO A 66 10.14 38.79 28.24
CA PRO A 66 10.02 37.44 27.68
C PRO A 66 11.25 36.59 28.03
N PRO A 67 11.06 35.34 28.50
CA PRO A 67 12.08 34.31 28.40
C PRO A 67 12.55 34.23 26.93
N PRO A 68 13.83 33.95 26.66
CA PRO A 68 14.32 33.90 25.29
C PRO A 68 13.46 32.94 24.47
N THR A 69 12.79 33.49 23.45
CA THR A 69 12.05 32.73 22.44
C THR A 69 13.05 31.79 21.77
N VAL A 70 12.95 30.50 22.09
CA VAL A 70 13.75 29.48 21.41
C VAL A 70 13.11 29.29 20.03
N THR A 71 13.60 30.00 19.02
CA THR A 71 13.26 29.69 17.63
C THR A 71 13.64 28.22 17.40
N PRO A 72 12.70 27.31 17.12
CA PRO A 72 13.05 25.91 16.90
C PRO A 72 13.94 25.86 15.66
N THR A 73 15.22 25.59 15.87
CA THR A 73 16.17 25.41 14.77
C THR A 73 15.72 24.17 14.01
N ILE A 74 15.27 24.33 12.76
CA ILE A 74 14.92 23.21 11.89
C ILE A 74 16.21 22.42 11.63
N VAL A 75 16.36 21.29 12.33
CA VAL A 75 17.53 20.43 12.15
C VAL A 75 17.26 19.50 10.98
N ILE A 76 17.96 19.72 9.85
CA ILE A 76 17.83 18.86 8.68
C ILE A 76 18.32 17.44 9.03
N PRO A 77 17.50 16.41 8.79
CA PRO A 77 17.91 15.04 9.05
C PRO A 77 19.12 14.66 8.20
N SER A 78 20.02 13.86 8.77
CA SER A 78 21.29 13.53 8.12
C SER A 78 21.62 12.05 8.29
N GLY A 79 22.40 11.50 7.35
CA GLY A 79 22.77 10.08 7.36
C GLY A 79 21.57 9.15 7.19
N THR A 80 20.53 9.60 6.51
CA THR A 80 19.35 8.78 6.22
C THR A 80 19.74 7.66 5.27
N GLY A 81 19.52 6.43 5.69
CA GLY A 81 19.82 5.25 4.89
C GLY A 81 18.90 4.09 5.23
N CYS A 82 18.42 3.42 4.19
CA CYS A 82 17.57 2.25 4.27
C CYS A 82 18.24 1.05 3.60
N SER A 83 17.96 -0.15 4.11
CA SER A 83 18.44 -1.41 3.54
C SER A 83 17.31 -2.45 3.52
N VAL A 84 17.24 -3.21 2.42
CA VAL A 84 16.25 -4.26 2.20
C VAL A 84 16.89 -5.64 2.37
N LYS A 85 16.27 -6.49 3.18
CA LYS A 85 16.70 -7.88 3.39
C LYS A 85 15.53 -8.83 3.20
N GLU A 86 15.78 -9.91 2.46
CA GLU A 86 14.85 -11.04 2.38
C GLU A 86 15.04 -11.89 3.63
N ALA A 87 13.97 -12.12 4.39
CA ALA A 87 13.99 -13.01 5.54
C ALA A 87 13.62 -14.42 5.07
N MET A 88 14.58 -15.33 5.18
CA MET A 88 14.42 -16.72 4.73
C MET A 88 13.90 -17.62 5.87
N LEU A 89 13.02 -18.54 5.53
CA LEU A 89 12.56 -19.63 6.39
C LEU A 89 12.60 -20.92 5.57
N ASN A 90 13.29 -21.96 6.07
CA ASN A 90 13.44 -23.24 5.37
C ASN A 90 13.97 -23.11 3.92
N GLY A 91 14.87 -22.16 3.68
CA GLY A 91 15.47 -21.92 2.36
C GLY A 91 14.62 -21.09 1.39
N GLU A 92 13.48 -20.57 1.84
CA GLU A 92 12.58 -19.75 1.01
C GLU A 92 12.30 -18.39 1.63
N ILE A 93 12.02 -17.41 0.77
CA ILE A 93 11.61 -16.09 1.25
C ILE A 93 10.27 -16.21 1.99
N HIS A 94 10.22 -15.72 3.22
CA HIS A 94 9.02 -15.73 4.05
C HIS A 94 8.48 -14.31 4.27
N ARG A 95 9.38 -13.32 4.40
CA ARG A 95 9.06 -11.90 4.63
C ARG A 95 10.15 -11.00 4.03
N VAL A 96 9.83 -9.72 3.88
CA VAL A 96 10.83 -8.68 3.56
C VAL A 96 11.01 -7.76 4.76
N VAL A 97 12.26 -7.51 5.15
CA VAL A 97 12.61 -6.63 6.26
C VAL A 97 13.36 -5.41 5.74
N ILE A 98 12.82 -4.22 6.02
CA ILE A 98 13.43 -2.95 5.69
C ILE A 98 13.93 -2.29 6.96
N ASN A 99 15.22 -1.98 7.00
CA ASN A 99 15.87 -1.31 8.12
C ASN A 99 16.27 0.08 7.68
N CYS A 100 15.72 1.10 8.33
CA CYS A 100 16.06 2.48 8.06
C CYS A 100 16.61 3.16 9.32
N ASN A 101 17.54 4.07 9.11
CA ASN A 101 18.11 4.87 10.19
C ASN A 101 18.33 6.30 9.72
N THR A 102 18.22 7.24 10.66
CA THR A 102 18.44 8.66 10.40
C THR A 102 18.83 9.37 11.70
N LYS A 103 19.58 10.46 11.57
CA LYS A 103 20.04 11.30 12.68
C LYS A 103 19.41 12.69 12.56
N ARG A 104 19.39 13.42 13.68
CA ARG A 104 18.89 14.79 13.79
C ARG A 104 17.37 14.91 13.55
N ILE A 105 16.61 13.93 14.04
CA ILE A 105 15.13 13.97 14.05
C ILE A 105 14.64 13.99 15.50
N LEU A 106 13.64 14.83 15.82
CA LEU A 106 12.95 14.90 17.11
C LEU A 106 11.45 15.20 16.84
N PRO A 107 10.47 14.60 17.56
CA PRO A 107 10.62 13.67 18.68
C PRO A 107 10.94 12.22 18.27
N GLU A 108 10.25 11.61 17.30
CA GLU A 108 10.57 10.27 16.78
C GLU A 108 10.17 10.19 15.29
N ALA A 109 10.95 9.47 14.48
CA ALA A 109 10.64 9.35 13.05
C ALA A 109 9.55 8.30 12.83
N ILE A 110 8.46 8.66 12.14
CA ILE A 110 7.47 7.71 11.63
C ILE A 110 7.97 7.15 10.29
N CYS A 111 7.83 5.85 10.04
CA CYS A 111 8.27 5.25 8.78
C CYS A 111 7.07 4.73 7.99
N THR A 112 6.91 5.19 6.75
CA THR A 112 5.88 4.69 5.83
C THR A 112 6.54 4.11 4.59
N VAL A 113 6.15 2.89 4.24
CA VAL A 113 6.71 2.15 3.10
C VAL A 113 5.71 2.10 1.96
N TYR A 114 6.22 2.31 0.76
CA TYR A 114 5.54 2.08 -0.49
C TYR A 114 6.30 1.01 -1.28
N ARG A 115 5.56 0.10 -1.90
CA ARG A 115 6.10 -0.82 -2.91
C ARG A 115 5.93 -0.22 -4.30
N ILE A 116 6.91 -0.45 -5.16
CA ILE A 116 6.83 -0.21 -6.60
C ILE A 116 7.09 -1.55 -7.26
N THR A 117 6.12 -2.07 -7.99
CA THR A 117 6.24 -3.36 -8.69
C THR A 117 6.47 -3.10 -10.17
N ASP A 118 7.52 -3.69 -10.74
CA ASP A 118 7.88 -3.59 -12.16
C ASP A 118 7.98 -2.14 -12.69
N GLY A 119 8.43 -1.22 -11.83
CA GLY A 119 8.58 0.19 -12.18
C GLY A 119 7.27 0.98 -12.26
N GLY A 120 6.15 0.41 -11.81
CA GLY A 120 4.85 1.08 -11.78
C GLY A 120 4.72 2.16 -10.68
N TRP A 121 3.48 2.51 -10.37
CA TRP A 121 3.17 3.50 -9.33
C TRP A 121 3.48 2.98 -7.92
N PRO A 122 3.87 3.86 -6.97
CA PRO A 122 4.06 3.49 -5.58
C PRO A 122 2.72 3.20 -4.90
N PHE A 123 2.59 2.03 -4.29
CA PHE A 123 1.44 1.64 -3.49
C PHE A 123 1.85 1.48 -2.03
N PRO A 124 1.07 2.00 -1.06
CA PRO A 124 1.37 1.78 0.36
C PRO A 124 1.31 0.28 0.68
N VAL A 125 2.16 -0.17 1.60
CA VAL A 125 2.15 -1.54 2.14
C VAL A 125 1.91 -1.53 3.63
N THR A 126 1.18 -2.52 4.12
CA THR A 126 1.04 -2.72 5.57
C THR A 126 2.29 -3.42 6.10
N ALA A 127 2.97 -2.80 7.06
CA ALA A 127 4.18 -3.35 7.66
C ALA A 127 4.10 -3.33 9.19
N SER A 128 4.49 -4.43 9.83
CA SER A 128 4.75 -4.42 11.27
C SER A 128 6.04 -3.65 11.52
N THR A 129 5.95 -2.54 12.26
CA THR A 129 7.08 -1.61 12.42
C THR A 129 7.53 -1.54 13.87
N GLU A 130 8.81 -1.85 14.09
CA GLU A 130 9.50 -1.65 15.37
C GLU A 130 10.25 -0.31 15.31
N TYR A 131 10.00 0.56 16.28
CA TYR A 131 10.64 1.87 16.38
C TYR A 131 11.65 1.91 17.53
N LYS A 132 12.74 2.66 17.31
CA LYS A 132 13.72 2.95 18.34
C LYS A 132 14.23 4.38 18.18
N HIS A 133 14.01 5.18 19.20
CA HIS A 133 14.53 6.54 19.29
C HIS A 133 15.54 6.67 20.43
N THR A 134 16.72 7.20 20.15
CA THR A 134 17.80 7.32 21.15
C THR A 134 18.51 8.67 21.04
N LYS A 135 18.84 9.26 22.18
CA LYS A 135 19.71 10.44 22.27
C LYS A 135 21.17 9.99 22.31
N GLN A 136 21.99 10.48 21.37
CA GLN A 136 23.42 10.21 21.30
C GLN A 136 24.18 11.55 21.35
N GLY A 137 24.63 11.95 22.54
CA GLY A 137 25.19 13.29 22.77
C GLY A 137 24.13 14.39 22.60
N SER A 138 24.40 15.35 21.72
CA SER A 138 23.47 16.44 21.35
C SER A 138 22.53 16.08 20.19
N THR A 139 22.70 14.91 19.56
CA THR A 139 21.93 14.49 18.39
C THR A 139 21.00 13.33 18.73
N PHE A 140 19.78 13.37 18.19
CA PHE A 140 18.83 12.28 18.28
C PHE A 140 18.92 11.36 17.06
N ARG A 141 18.80 10.06 17.28
CA ARG A 141 18.83 9.04 16.23
C ARG A 141 17.56 8.20 16.29
N SER A 142 16.90 8.11 15.14
CA SER A 142 15.72 7.28 14.95
C SER A 142 16.06 6.08 14.06
N TYR A 143 15.53 4.93 14.43
CA TYR A 143 15.63 3.69 13.69
C TYR A 143 14.23 3.08 13.58
N CYS A 144 13.93 2.54 12.40
CA CYS A 144 12.73 1.75 12.18
C CYS A 144 13.07 0.47 11.44
N ARG A 145 12.48 -0.62 11.92
CA ARG A 145 12.54 -1.95 11.32
C ARG A 145 11.14 -2.36 10.90
N MET A 146 10.90 -2.37 9.60
CA MET A 146 9.60 -2.65 9.01
C MET A 146 9.63 -4.06 8.43
N THR A 147 8.69 -4.90 8.87
CA THR A 147 8.54 -6.29 8.42
C THR A 147 7.27 -6.41 7.58
N ILE A 148 7.44 -6.77 6.32
CA ILE A 148 6.38 -6.85 5.31
C ILE A 148 6.12 -8.32 4.99
N SER A 149 4.87 -8.74 5.16
CA SER A 149 4.40 -10.07 4.73
C SER A 149 4.37 -10.17 3.21
N LEU A 150 4.66 -11.34 2.65
CA LEU A 150 4.66 -11.50 1.20
C LEU A 150 3.28 -11.32 0.55
N SER A 151 2.21 -11.51 1.30
CA SER A 151 0.83 -11.24 0.87
C SER A 151 0.56 -9.75 0.59
N GLU A 152 1.33 -8.84 1.21
CA GLU A 152 1.27 -7.41 0.95
C GLU A 152 2.07 -7.02 -0.31
N LEU A 153 2.81 -7.97 -0.87
CA LEU A 153 3.60 -7.79 -2.08
C LEU A 153 2.91 -8.45 -3.27
N ARG A 154 3.28 -7.99 -4.47
CA ARG A 154 2.78 -8.57 -5.72
C ARG A 154 3.88 -9.40 -6.38
N ALA A 155 3.47 -10.35 -7.22
CA ALA A 155 4.39 -10.94 -8.18
C ALA A 155 4.97 -9.85 -9.08
N GLY A 156 6.21 -10.03 -9.52
CA GLY A 156 7.01 -9.03 -10.21
C GLY A 156 8.27 -8.65 -9.44
N ASN A 157 8.96 -7.64 -9.94
CA ASN A 157 10.16 -7.09 -9.34
C ASN A 157 9.78 -5.93 -8.41
N ASN A 158 9.85 -6.15 -7.10
CA ASN A 158 9.43 -5.17 -6.11
C ASN A 158 10.62 -4.32 -5.64
N THR A 159 10.53 -3.01 -5.80
CA THR A 159 11.39 -2.04 -5.11
C THR A 159 10.59 -1.30 -4.05
N PHE A 160 11.28 -0.62 -3.14
CA PHE A 160 10.65 0.01 -1.99
C PHE A 160 11.09 1.46 -1.87
N MET A 161 10.13 2.31 -1.56
CA MET A 161 10.34 3.71 -1.23
C MET A 161 9.88 3.93 0.21
N VAL A 162 10.72 4.54 1.04
CA VAL A 162 10.39 4.78 2.45
C VAL A 162 10.42 6.27 2.72
N TYR A 163 9.31 6.77 3.26
CA TYR A 163 9.25 8.10 3.85
C TYR A 163 9.53 7.98 5.33
N LEU A 164 10.57 8.67 5.77
CA LEU A 164 10.83 8.90 7.18
C LEU A 164 10.23 10.27 7.50
N TYR A 165 9.21 10.27 8.37
CA TYR A 165 8.48 11.41 8.92
C TYR A 165 7.35 12.00 8.06
N PRO A 166 6.30 11.22 7.72
CA PRO A 166 5.05 11.80 7.23
C PRO A 166 4.42 12.71 8.30
N ASN A 167 3.91 13.88 7.93
CA ASN A 167 3.14 14.83 8.75
C ASN A 167 3.89 15.89 9.58
N THR A 168 5.13 16.26 9.26
CA THR A 168 5.60 17.63 9.57
C THR A 168 5.59 18.49 8.33
N THR A 169 4.43 19.04 8.04
CA THR A 169 4.21 20.15 7.12
C THR A 169 4.67 21.47 7.76
N GLY A 170 5.93 21.54 8.18
CA GLY A 170 6.51 22.68 8.91
C GLY A 170 7.99 22.94 8.62
N GLY A 171 8.50 22.44 7.48
CA GLY A 171 9.88 22.67 7.08
C GLY A 171 10.26 21.73 5.95
N MET A 172 10.49 22.31 4.78
CA MET A 172 10.82 21.64 3.53
C MET A 172 11.87 20.55 3.71
N ARG A 173 11.42 19.29 3.77
CA ARG A 173 12.00 18.09 3.13
C ARG A 173 11.32 16.87 3.70
N LEU A 174 10.42 16.27 2.91
CA LEU A 174 10.24 14.83 2.95
C LEU A 174 11.65 14.23 2.81
N VAL A 175 12.16 13.61 3.87
CA VAL A 175 13.40 12.88 3.75
C VAL A 175 13.05 11.56 3.08
N ASN A 176 13.02 11.60 1.75
CA ASN A 176 12.98 10.40 0.95
C ASN A 176 14.30 9.65 1.15
N ALA A 177 14.25 8.53 1.87
CA ALA A 177 15.30 7.55 1.71
C ALA A 177 14.97 6.77 0.45
N THR A 178 15.38 7.29 -0.71
CA THR A 178 15.39 6.47 -1.93
C THR A 178 16.33 5.32 -1.65
N ILE A 179 15.78 4.12 -1.49
CA ILE A 179 16.59 2.93 -1.22
C ILE A 179 17.44 2.68 -2.48
N PRO A 180 18.76 2.49 -2.36
CA PRO A 180 19.56 2.01 -3.48
C PRO A 180 19.04 0.62 -3.92
N THR A 181 18.42 0.59 -5.11
CA THR A 181 18.36 -0.47 -6.16
C THR A 181 18.25 -1.95 -5.78
N LYS A 182 17.94 -2.35 -4.54
CA LYS A 182 17.70 -3.76 -4.22
C LYS A 182 16.24 -4.11 -4.47
N SER A 183 16.01 -4.82 -5.56
CA SER A 183 14.70 -5.34 -5.91
C SER A 183 14.51 -6.77 -5.39
N VAL A 184 13.27 -7.08 -4.97
CA VAL A 184 12.85 -8.40 -4.52
C VAL A 184 11.92 -8.99 -5.58
N ARG A 185 12.39 -10.02 -6.28
CA ARG A 185 11.64 -10.68 -7.34
C ARG A 185 10.77 -11.79 -6.77
N LEU A 186 9.46 -11.67 -6.99
CA LEU A 186 8.44 -12.62 -6.55
C LEU A 186 7.68 -13.15 -7.76
N ALA A 187 7.22 -14.39 -7.71
CA ALA A 187 6.45 -14.99 -8.78
C ALA A 187 5.46 -15.99 -8.21
N PHE A 188 4.23 -15.98 -8.72
CA PHE A 188 3.28 -17.03 -8.40
C PHE A 188 3.70 -18.37 -9.03
N PRO A 189 3.40 -19.51 -8.38
CA PRO A 189 3.51 -20.81 -9.03
C PRO A 189 2.64 -20.85 -10.28
N GLN A 190 3.18 -21.39 -11.37
CA GLN A 190 2.42 -21.64 -12.59
C GLN A 190 1.85 -23.05 -12.50
N VAL A 191 0.56 -23.22 -12.73
CA VAL A 191 -0.13 -24.50 -12.62
C VAL A 191 -1.02 -24.75 -13.83
N THR A 192 -1.25 -26.01 -14.15
CA THR A 192 -2.17 -26.44 -15.20
C THR A 192 -2.84 -27.73 -14.80
N HIS A 193 -4.07 -27.96 -15.26
CA HIS A 193 -4.74 -29.22 -15.02
C HIS A 193 -4.43 -30.24 -16.12
N ARG A 194 -4.51 -31.51 -15.73
CA ARG A 194 -4.49 -32.64 -16.67
C ARG A 194 -5.62 -33.59 -16.32
N CYS A 195 -6.54 -33.76 -17.27
CA CYS A 195 -7.62 -34.72 -17.18
C CYS A 195 -7.45 -35.81 -18.25
N PRO A 196 -8.00 -37.02 -18.03
CA PRO A 196 -8.13 -38.02 -19.06
C PRO A 196 -8.89 -37.47 -20.28
N PRO A 197 -8.54 -37.89 -21.52
CA PRO A 197 -9.24 -37.48 -22.74
C PRO A 197 -10.74 -37.78 -22.70
N SER A 198 -11.15 -38.84 -21.99
CA SER A 198 -12.56 -39.20 -21.79
C SER A 198 -13.41 -38.10 -21.13
N LEU A 199 -12.79 -37.14 -20.45
CA LEU A 199 -13.48 -35.97 -19.90
C LEU A 199 -13.62 -34.83 -20.93
N LEU A 200 -12.70 -34.76 -21.90
CA LEU A 200 -12.63 -33.71 -22.92
C LEU A 200 -13.50 -34.03 -24.15
N ASP A 201 -13.79 -35.31 -24.38
CA ASP A 201 -14.63 -35.79 -25.47
C ASP A 201 -16.11 -35.96 -25.07
N ASP A 202 -16.55 -35.31 -23.97
CA ASP A 202 -17.81 -35.58 -23.28
C ASP A 202 -17.99 -37.10 -23.12
N TYR A 203 -17.35 -37.79 -22.17
CA TYR A 203 -17.60 -39.24 -21.97
C TYR A 203 -17.59 -39.66 -20.49
N LEU A 204 -18.42 -39.00 -19.68
CA LEU A 204 -18.62 -39.37 -18.28
C LEU A 204 -19.74 -40.42 -18.15
N CYS A 205 -19.47 -41.67 -18.51
CA CYS A 205 -20.40 -42.80 -18.38
C CYS A 205 -20.66 -43.23 -16.92
N GLY A 206 -21.04 -42.30 -16.05
CA GLY A 206 -21.28 -42.53 -14.61
C GLY A 206 -20.03 -42.93 -13.81
N LYS A 207 -18.84 -42.98 -14.44
CA LYS A 207 -17.59 -43.33 -13.77
C LYS A 207 -16.90 -42.08 -13.21
N PRO A 208 -16.42 -42.13 -11.96
CA PRO A 208 -15.65 -41.04 -11.39
C PRO A 208 -14.36 -40.82 -12.19
N THR A 209 -14.15 -39.60 -12.66
CA THR A 209 -12.94 -39.21 -13.39
C THR A 209 -12.03 -38.39 -12.48
N ARG A 210 -10.73 -38.64 -12.58
CA ARG A 210 -9.70 -37.97 -11.79
C ARG A 210 -8.99 -36.93 -12.64
N CYS A 211 -8.93 -35.70 -12.16
CA CYS A 211 -8.15 -34.63 -12.76
C CYS A 211 -7.07 -34.15 -11.80
N ASP A 212 -5.85 -34.07 -12.30
CA ASP A 212 -4.71 -33.58 -11.55
C ASP A 212 -4.54 -32.07 -11.77
N CYS A 213 -4.25 -31.31 -10.71
CA CYS A 213 -3.77 -29.94 -10.83
C CYS A 213 -2.25 -29.96 -10.60
N LYS A 214 -1.45 -29.73 -11.65
CA LYS A 214 0.01 -29.89 -11.60
C LYS A 214 0.72 -28.55 -11.60
N VAL A 215 1.78 -28.46 -10.80
CA VAL A 215 2.72 -27.33 -10.79
C VAL A 215 3.67 -27.45 -11.98
N VAL A 216 3.65 -26.47 -12.88
CA VAL A 216 4.56 -26.31 -14.01
C VAL A 216 5.82 -25.55 -13.59
N SER A 217 5.66 -24.53 -12.76
CA SER A 217 6.76 -23.77 -12.16
C SER A 217 6.44 -23.46 -10.71
N GLN A 218 7.40 -23.67 -9.82
CA GLN A 218 7.20 -23.54 -8.37
C GLN A 218 6.93 -22.10 -7.92
N GLY A 219 7.29 -21.09 -8.71
CA GLY A 219 7.22 -19.69 -8.28
C GLY A 219 8.30 -19.34 -7.23
N ARG A 220 8.21 -18.13 -6.68
CA ARG A 220 9.07 -17.64 -5.59
C ARG A 220 8.26 -16.72 -4.66
N PRO A 221 8.03 -17.11 -3.38
CA PRO A 221 8.39 -18.39 -2.76
C PRO A 221 7.67 -19.57 -3.43
N ARG A 222 8.11 -20.80 -3.13
CA ARG A 222 7.49 -21.96 -3.76
C ARG A 222 6.03 -22.06 -3.35
N GLY A 223 5.22 -22.50 -4.28
CA GLY A 223 3.81 -22.74 -4.06
C GLY A 223 3.39 -24.13 -4.48
N ARG A 224 2.11 -24.40 -4.25
CA ARG A 224 1.46 -25.67 -4.61
C ARG A 224 0.33 -25.42 -5.59
N ALA A 225 -0.15 -26.50 -6.18
CA ALA A 225 -1.35 -26.53 -6.97
C ALA A 225 -2.54 -26.95 -6.10
N ALA A 226 -3.72 -26.37 -6.34
CA ALA A 226 -4.95 -26.75 -5.66
C ALA A 226 -6.17 -26.49 -6.55
N TRP A 227 -7.21 -27.29 -6.35
CA TRP A 227 -8.49 -27.15 -7.03
C TRP A 227 -9.45 -26.29 -6.22
N TYR A 228 -10.20 -25.42 -6.88
CA TYR A 228 -11.24 -24.62 -6.25
C TYR A 228 -12.57 -24.68 -7.03
N THR A 229 -13.69 -24.55 -6.32
CA THR A 229 -15.01 -24.29 -6.93
C THR A 229 -15.64 -23.04 -6.36
N GLY A 230 -16.28 -22.25 -7.23
CA GLY A 230 -16.90 -20.98 -6.83
C GLY A 230 -15.90 -19.99 -6.21
N GLY A 231 -14.60 -20.15 -6.46
CA GLY A 231 -13.53 -19.33 -5.93
C GLY A 231 -13.22 -19.52 -4.43
N ILE A 232 -13.97 -20.33 -3.69
CA ILE A 232 -13.86 -20.40 -2.22
C ILE A 232 -13.55 -21.82 -1.71
N THR A 233 -14.23 -22.83 -2.25
CA THR A 233 -14.12 -24.20 -1.73
C THR A 233 -12.88 -24.88 -2.32
N GLU A 234 -11.90 -25.23 -1.48
CA GLU A 234 -10.73 -25.99 -1.88
C GLU A 234 -11.04 -27.49 -1.94
N HIS A 235 -10.51 -28.17 -2.96
CA HIS A 235 -10.63 -29.61 -3.16
C HIS A 235 -9.25 -30.28 -3.12
N GLY A 236 -9.24 -31.59 -2.83
CA GLY A 236 -8.02 -32.39 -2.87
C GLY A 236 -7.44 -32.56 -4.28
N ASP A 237 -6.20 -33.01 -4.35
CA ASP A 237 -5.53 -33.47 -5.58
C ASP A 237 -5.25 -34.99 -5.44
N PRO A 238 -5.76 -35.85 -6.33
CA PRO A 238 -6.55 -35.55 -7.53
C PRO A 238 -7.98 -35.10 -7.20
N LEU A 239 -8.52 -34.20 -8.03
CA LEU A 239 -9.93 -33.86 -8.03
C LEU A 239 -10.73 -35.04 -8.60
N VAL A 240 -11.67 -35.57 -7.83
CA VAL A 240 -12.57 -36.65 -8.27
C VAL A 240 -13.90 -36.04 -8.67
N ILE A 241 -14.24 -36.20 -9.95
CA ILE A 241 -15.44 -35.61 -10.55
C ILE A 241 -16.41 -36.73 -10.91
N THR A 242 -17.65 -36.57 -10.47
CA THR A 242 -18.81 -37.34 -10.93
C THR A 242 -19.81 -36.36 -11.52
N TYR A 243 -20.42 -36.73 -12.64
CA TYR A 243 -21.52 -35.94 -13.19
C TYR A 243 -22.72 -35.97 -12.23
N ASP A 244 -23.31 -34.81 -11.95
CA ASP A 244 -24.55 -34.66 -11.18
C ASP A 244 -25.54 -33.85 -12.01
N SER A 245 -26.58 -34.51 -12.53
CA SER A 245 -27.62 -33.88 -13.34
C SER A 245 -28.40 -32.79 -12.60
N ARG A 246 -28.34 -32.77 -11.26
CA ARG A 246 -28.96 -31.73 -10.43
C ARG A 246 -28.12 -30.46 -10.32
N LYS A 247 -26.85 -30.51 -10.71
CA LYS A 247 -25.90 -29.39 -10.68
C LYS A 247 -25.11 -29.31 -12.00
N PRO A 248 -25.77 -29.01 -13.13
CA PRO A 248 -25.07 -28.87 -14.41
C PRO A 248 -24.16 -27.62 -14.38
N GLY A 249 -23.05 -27.67 -15.10
CA GLY A 249 -22.19 -26.50 -15.32
C GLY A 249 -21.26 -26.14 -14.16
N VAL A 250 -20.93 -27.08 -13.26
CA VAL A 250 -19.95 -26.80 -12.20
C VAL A 250 -18.59 -26.49 -12.82
N MET A 251 -18.03 -25.36 -12.40
CA MET A 251 -16.73 -24.87 -12.86
C MET A 251 -15.70 -25.03 -11.75
N TYR A 252 -14.64 -25.76 -12.05
CA TYR A 252 -13.48 -25.97 -11.22
C TYR A 252 -12.32 -25.13 -11.76
N THR A 253 -11.54 -24.53 -10.87
CA THR A 253 -10.32 -23.79 -11.22
C THR A 253 -9.11 -24.47 -10.60
N CYS A 254 -8.11 -24.77 -11.42
CA CYS A 254 -6.80 -25.22 -10.96
C CYS A 254 -5.94 -23.96 -10.76
N GLU A 255 -5.58 -23.70 -9.51
CA GLU A 255 -4.92 -22.46 -9.09
C GLU A 255 -3.61 -22.74 -8.35
N GLY A 256 -2.68 -21.81 -8.53
CA GLY A 256 -1.41 -21.79 -7.84
C GLY A 256 -1.56 -21.06 -6.50
N VAL A 257 -1.09 -21.68 -5.42
CA VAL A 257 -1.22 -21.15 -4.05
C VAL A 257 0.17 -20.98 -3.45
N SER A 258 0.50 -19.78 -2.98
CA SER A 258 1.75 -19.50 -2.26
C SER A 258 1.55 -18.44 -1.17
N LEU A 259 2.63 -18.03 -0.51
CA LEU A 259 2.59 -16.92 0.47
C LEU A 259 2.22 -15.57 -0.16
N LEU A 260 2.21 -15.45 -1.49
CA LEU A 260 1.71 -14.28 -2.22
C LEU A 260 0.18 -14.26 -2.36
N GLY A 261 -0.48 -15.39 -2.05
CA GLY A 261 -1.90 -15.61 -2.30
C GLY A 261 -2.14 -16.62 -3.41
N ARG A 262 -3.17 -16.38 -4.22
CA ARG A 262 -3.65 -17.29 -5.27
C ARG A 262 -3.45 -16.70 -6.66
N SER A 263 -3.11 -17.56 -7.61
CA SER A 263 -3.02 -17.23 -9.04
C SER A 263 -3.81 -18.21 -9.88
N PHE A 264 -4.55 -17.69 -10.85
CA PHE A 264 -5.26 -18.50 -11.82
C PHE A 264 -4.28 -19.32 -12.68
N GLY A 265 -4.57 -20.61 -12.86
CA GLY A 265 -3.88 -21.47 -13.82
C GLY A 265 -4.78 -21.85 -14.99
N SER A 266 -5.83 -22.64 -14.72
CA SER A 266 -6.74 -23.14 -15.75
C SER A 266 -8.12 -23.45 -15.19
N THR A 267 -9.12 -23.56 -16.08
CA THR A 267 -10.51 -23.88 -15.73
C THR A 267 -10.92 -25.22 -16.33
N LEU A 268 -11.73 -25.97 -15.60
CA LEU A 268 -12.43 -27.17 -16.05
C LEU A 268 -13.93 -26.98 -15.80
N LYS A 269 -14.73 -27.05 -16.85
CA LYS A 269 -16.19 -26.92 -16.78
C LYS A 269 -16.82 -28.27 -17.14
N ILE A 270 -17.79 -28.71 -16.34
CA ILE A 270 -18.53 -29.96 -16.57
C ILE A 270 -19.92 -29.58 -17.11
N GLU A 271 -20.15 -29.75 -18.41
CA GLU A 271 -21.36 -29.24 -19.07
C GLU A 271 -22.51 -30.25 -19.10
N THR A 272 -22.29 -31.53 -19.43
CA THR A 272 -23.39 -32.49 -19.63
C THR A 272 -23.02 -33.95 -19.32
N GLU A 273 -24.05 -34.77 -19.08
CA GLU A 273 -23.97 -36.22 -19.20
C GLU A 273 -23.87 -36.50 -20.69
N THR A 274 -22.77 -37.10 -21.14
CA THR A 274 -22.85 -37.82 -22.39
C THR A 274 -23.68 -39.06 -22.15
N LYS A 275 -24.79 -39.15 -22.88
CA LYS A 275 -25.52 -40.40 -22.98
C LYS A 275 -24.54 -41.46 -23.48
N CYS A 276 -24.34 -42.53 -22.70
CA CYS A 276 -23.73 -43.75 -23.22
C CYS A 276 -24.77 -44.37 -24.17
N GLY A 277 -24.57 -44.17 -25.47
CA GLY A 277 -25.39 -44.70 -26.54
C GLY A 277 -24.49 -45.23 -27.64
#